data_AF-A0A9E0A1Z6-F1
#
_entry.id   AF-A0A9E0A1Z6-F1
#
_cell.length_a   1.000
_cell.length_b   1.000
_cell.length_c   1.000
_cell.angle_alpha   90.00
_cell.angle_beta   90.00
_cell.angle_gamma   90.00
#
_symmetry.space_group_name_H-M   'P 1'
#
loop_
_entity.id
_entity.type
_entity.pdbx_description
1 polymer ?
#
loop_
_entity_poly.entity_id
_entity_poly.type
_entity_poly.pdbx_seq_one_letter_code
_entity_poly.pdbx_strand_id
1 'polypeptide(L)'
;MTREEFEKKFKIIQIFVAKAGFTLEAISRRYYGTLDEKKNPDGTITYYAKVHVKDKDNDSIIYSMSNDRTELQYKMDSLVVLNVYKDLHKKDGVHFIRYGMKYYLN
;
A
#
# COMPACT_ATOMS: atom_id res chain seq x y z
N MET A 1 -1.63 -18.70 7.77
CA MET A 1 -0.35 -18.08 7.38
C MET A 1 0.00 -17.05 8.43
N THR A 2 1.09 -17.25 9.15
CA THR A 2 1.51 -16.36 10.25
C THR A 2 2.30 -15.16 9.71
N ARG A 3 2.47 -14.12 10.54
CA ARG A 3 3.29 -12.95 10.22
C ARG A 3 4.74 -13.32 9.86
N GLU A 4 5.31 -14.32 10.53
CA GLU A 4 6.67 -14.81 10.26
C GLU A 4 6.77 -15.60 8.95
N GLU A 5 5.73 -16.35 8.58
CA GLU A 5 5.65 -17.06 7.29
C GLU A 5 5.50 -16.08 6.12
N PHE A 6 4.86 -14.92 6.38
CA PHE A 6 4.85 -13.81 5.45
C PHE A 6 6.29 -13.32 5.30
N GLU A 7 6.91 -12.72 6.32
CA GLU A 7 8.21 -12.03 6.25
C GLU A 7 9.36 -12.84 5.59
N LYS A 8 9.40 -14.18 5.69
CA LYS A 8 10.43 -15.02 5.05
C LYS A 8 10.33 -15.20 3.52
N LYS A 9 9.22 -14.82 2.88
CA LYS A 9 9.00 -14.99 1.42
C LYS A 9 9.06 -13.69 0.62
N PHE A 10 9.40 -12.56 1.24
CA PHE A 10 9.37 -11.24 0.60
C PHE A 10 10.76 -10.85 0.09
N LYS A 11 10.84 -10.47 -1.19
CA LYS A 11 12.01 -9.79 -1.73
C LYS A 11 11.60 -8.36 -2.03
N ILE A 12 11.95 -7.42 -1.14
CA ILE A 12 11.75 -6.00 -1.43
C ILE A 12 12.52 -5.66 -2.70
N ILE A 13 11.80 -5.43 -3.80
CA ILE A 13 12.39 -5.07 -5.09
C ILE A 13 12.49 -3.56 -5.25
N GLN A 14 11.75 -2.79 -4.46
CA GLN A 14 11.78 -1.33 -4.50
C GLN A 14 11.31 -0.71 -3.18
N ILE A 15 11.96 0.39 -2.79
CA ILE A 15 11.44 1.37 -1.83
C ILE A 15 10.94 2.56 -2.64
N PHE A 16 9.74 3.05 -2.32
CA PHE A 16 9.15 4.22 -2.97
C PHE A 16 8.56 5.17 -1.94
N VAL A 17 8.25 6.39 -2.38
CA VAL A 17 7.57 7.40 -1.56
C VAL A 17 6.16 7.55 -2.07
N ALA A 18 5.18 7.34 -1.19
CA ALA A 18 3.78 7.64 -1.42
C ALA A 18 3.43 9.02 -0.83
N LYS A 19 2.61 9.80 -1.53
CA LYS A 19 2.28 11.18 -1.15
C LYS A 19 0.82 11.30 -0.72
N ALA A 20 0.57 11.94 0.42
CA ALA A 20 -0.79 12.25 0.89
C ALA A 20 -1.20 13.68 0.50
N GLY A 21 -1.27 14.02 -0.79
CA GLY A 21 -1.72 15.36 -1.14
C GLY A 21 -1.94 15.70 -2.60
N PHE A 22 -2.87 16.64 -2.83
CA PHE A 22 -3.13 17.29 -4.11
C PHE A 22 -2.76 18.79 -4.12
N THR A 23 -2.41 19.35 -2.96
CA THR A 23 -2.05 20.77 -2.77
C THR A 23 -0.61 20.90 -2.27
N LEU A 24 0.01 22.09 -2.43
CA LEU A 24 1.39 22.37 -2.00
C LEU A 24 1.68 21.98 -0.54
N GLU A 25 0.76 22.25 0.39
CA GLU A 25 0.87 21.83 1.79
C GLU A 25 0.73 20.32 1.98
N ALA A 26 -0.14 19.66 1.21
CA ALA A 26 -0.40 18.23 1.33
C ALA A 26 0.71 17.37 0.68
N ILE A 27 1.44 17.91 -0.32
CA ILE A 27 2.61 17.27 -0.95
C ILE A 27 3.79 17.07 0.03
N SER A 28 3.77 17.76 1.19
CA SER A 28 4.79 17.61 2.22
C SER A 28 4.72 16.27 2.97
N ARG A 29 3.55 15.62 3.02
CA ARG A 29 3.36 14.33 3.71
C ARG A 29 3.78 13.19 2.80
N ARG A 30 4.95 12.62 3.11
CA ARG A 30 5.61 11.54 2.37
C ARG A 30 5.72 10.31 3.26
N TYR A 31 5.28 9.19 2.73
CA TYR A 31 5.32 7.90 3.42
C TYR A 31 6.15 6.92 2.62
N TYR A 32 7.01 6.17 3.30
CA TYR A 32 7.83 5.16 2.64
C TYR A 32 7.02 3.89 2.46
N GLY A 33 7.05 3.38 1.23
CA GLY A 33 6.45 2.12 0.85
C GLY A 33 7.49 1.14 0.34
N THR A 34 7.16 -0.14 0.44
CA THR A 34 7.93 -1.25 -0.14
C THR A 34 7.10 -1.94 -1.20
N LEU A 35 7.73 -2.35 -2.29
CA LEU A 35 7.13 -3.18 -3.33
C LEU A 35 7.84 -4.53 -3.36
N ASP A 36 7.06 -5.60 -3.46
CA ASP A 36 7.47 -6.99 -3.60
C ASP A 36 6.77 -7.63 -4.80
N GLU A 37 7.28 -8.75 -5.28
CA GLU A 37 6.70 -9.51 -6.38
C GLU A 37 6.67 -11.01 -6.06
N LYS A 38 5.60 -11.66 -6.50
CA LYS A 38 5.46 -13.11 -6.42
C LYS A 38 5.13 -13.66 -7.80
N LYS A 39 5.96 -14.58 -8.27
CA LYS A 39 5.63 -15.40 -9.43
C LYS A 39 4.63 -16.48 -9.03
N ASN A 40 3.49 -16.50 -9.70
CA ASN A 40 2.44 -17.49 -9.51
C ASN A 40 2.74 -18.77 -10.31
N PRO A 41 2.14 -19.91 -9.94
CA PRO A 41 2.35 -21.18 -10.64
C PRO A 41 1.97 -21.16 -12.13
N ASP A 42 1.02 -20.30 -12.51
CA ASP A 42 0.58 -20.08 -13.89
C ASP A 42 1.54 -19.21 -14.73
N GLY A 43 2.65 -18.77 -14.13
CA GLY A 43 3.65 -17.91 -14.77
C GLY A 43 3.35 -16.41 -14.67
N THR A 44 2.18 -16.00 -14.13
CA THR A 44 1.87 -14.60 -13.89
C THR A 44 2.67 -14.04 -12.71
N ILE A 45 2.79 -12.71 -12.63
CA ILE A 45 3.44 -12.02 -11.52
C ILE A 45 2.38 -11.18 -10.81
N THR A 46 2.30 -11.32 -9.49
CA THR A 46 1.53 -10.42 -8.63
C THR A 46 2.50 -9.56 -7.84
N TYR A 47 2.33 -8.24 -7.94
CA TYR A 47 3.06 -7.25 -7.17
C TYR A 47 2.28 -6.90 -5.91
N TYR A 48 3.01 -6.74 -4.81
CA TYR A 48 2.48 -6.35 -3.51
C TYR A 48 3.13 -5.05 -3.07
N ALA A 49 2.31 -4.09 -2.65
CA ALA A 49 2.78 -2.84 -2.07
C ALA A 49 2.34 -2.76 -0.60
N LYS A 50 3.25 -2.28 0.24
CA LYS A 50 3.00 -1.98 1.64
C LYS A 50 3.43 -0.56 1.93
N VAL A 51 2.60 0.24 2.58
CA VAL A 51 2.96 1.58 3.06
C VAL A 51 2.56 1.69 4.52
N HIS A 52 3.49 2.18 5.35
CA HIS A 52 3.19 2.55 6.73
C HIS A 52 2.86 4.04 6.77
N VAL A 53 1.60 4.36 7.07
CA VAL A 53 1.12 5.73 7.25
C VAL A 53 1.13 6.04 8.73
N LYS A 54 2.22 6.67 9.19
CA LYS A 54 2.38 7.09 10.57
C LYS A 54 2.53 8.61 10.68
N ASP A 55 1.55 9.24 11.30
CA ASP A 55 1.59 10.66 11.71
C ASP A 55 0.99 10.81 13.12
N LYS A 56 0.71 12.05 13.56
CA LYS A 56 0.19 12.30 14.92
C LYS A 56 -1.20 11.67 15.14
N ASP A 57 -2.01 11.56 14.09
CA ASP A 57 -3.43 11.17 14.15
C ASP A 57 -3.66 9.78 13.54
N ASN A 58 -2.63 9.16 12.96
CA ASN A 58 -2.73 7.93 12.17
C ASN A 58 -1.52 7.01 12.40
N ASP A 59 -1.78 5.74 12.69
CA ASP A 59 -0.77 4.66 12.66
C ASP A 59 -1.39 3.45 11.96
N SER A 60 -1.37 3.46 10.62
CA SER A 60 -2.00 2.42 9.81
C SER A 60 -1.06 1.86 8.76
N ILE A 61 -1.30 0.59 8.40
CA ILE A 61 -0.59 -0.05 7.30
C ILE A 61 -1.56 -0.26 6.15
N ILE A 62 -1.15 0.18 4.97
CA ILE A 62 -1.87 -0.06 3.72
C ILE A 62 -1.18 -1.19 2.99
N TYR A 63 -1.94 -2.25 2.69
CA TYR A 63 -1.53 -3.30 1.77
C TYR A 63 -2.32 -3.18 0.47
N SER A 64 -1.64 -3.34 -0.66
CA SER A 64 -2.26 -3.39 -1.99
C SER A 64 -1.59 -4.44 -2.85
N MET A 65 -2.31 -4.98 -3.84
CA MET A 65 -1.74 -5.86 -4.85
C MET A 65 -2.33 -5.65 -6.24
N SER A 66 -1.51 -5.88 -7.26
CA SER A 66 -1.88 -5.81 -8.68
C SER A 66 -0.99 -6.72 -9.51
N ASN A 67 -1.43 -7.09 -10.71
CA ASN A 67 -0.56 -7.73 -11.72
C ASN A 67 0.19 -6.68 -12.58
N ASP A 68 -0.08 -5.39 -12.39
CA ASP A 68 0.65 -4.28 -13.01
C ASP A 68 1.41 -3.47 -11.93
N ARG A 69 2.74 -3.49 -12.01
CA ARG A 69 3.63 -2.79 -11.08
C ARG A 69 3.50 -1.26 -11.17
N THR A 70 3.41 -0.73 -12.38
CA THR A 70 3.37 0.71 -12.62
C THR A 70 2.06 1.28 -12.11
N GLU A 71 0.96 0.58 -12.42
CA GLU A 71 -0.35 0.96 -11.91
C GLU A 71 -0.40 0.89 -10.39
N LEU A 72 0.13 -0.20 -9.80
CA LEU A 72 0.20 -0.35 -8.35
C LEU A 72 0.90 0.85 -7.70
N GLN A 73 2.09 1.20 -8.16
CA GLN A 73 2.86 2.32 -7.61
C GLN A 73 2.12 3.65 -7.75
N TYR A 74 1.51 3.92 -8.91
CA TYR A 74 0.74 5.15 -9.13
C TYR A 74 -0.48 5.25 -8.21
N LYS A 75 -1.18 4.13 -7.96
CA LYS A 75 -2.38 4.10 -7.11
C LYS A 75 -2.06 4.16 -5.61
N MET A 76 -0.83 3.89 -5.17
CA MET A 76 -0.46 4.00 -3.77
C MET A 76 -0.60 5.41 -3.21
N ASP A 77 -0.29 6.44 -4.00
CA ASP A 77 -0.53 7.84 -3.61
C ASP A 77 -2.01 8.08 -3.29
N SER A 78 -2.90 7.52 -4.12
CA SER A 78 -4.34 7.69 -3.95
C SER A 78 -4.84 6.99 -2.69
N LEU A 79 -4.30 5.82 -2.34
CA LEU A 79 -4.67 5.13 -1.11
C LEU A 79 -4.21 5.85 0.14
N VAL A 80 -3.00 6.37 0.11
CA VAL A 80 -2.43 7.16 1.20
C VAL A 80 -3.27 8.42 1.41
N VAL A 81 -3.68 9.10 0.34
CA VAL A 81 -4.65 10.19 0.43
C VAL A 81 -5.97 9.74 1.05
N LEU A 82 -6.55 8.63 0.59
CA LEU A 82 -7.82 8.14 1.14
C LEU A 82 -7.70 7.78 2.63
N ASN A 83 -6.58 7.18 3.01
CA ASN A 83 -6.29 6.77 4.37
C ASN A 83 -6.14 7.99 5.31
N VAL A 84 -5.44 9.03 4.86
CA VAL A 84 -5.23 10.27 5.63
C VAL A 84 -6.48 11.16 5.66
N TYR A 85 -7.15 11.37 4.52
CA TYR A 85 -8.22 12.38 4.41
C TYR A 85 -9.64 11.85 4.54
N LYS A 86 -9.86 10.54 4.40
CA LYS A 86 -11.20 9.94 4.52
C LYS A 86 -11.35 9.08 5.77
N ASP A 87 -10.48 9.28 6.76
CA ASP A 87 -10.53 8.58 8.04
C ASP A 87 -10.58 7.05 7.89
N LEU A 88 -10.05 6.50 6.80
CA LEU A 88 -10.10 5.05 6.60
C LEU A 88 -9.24 4.32 7.64
N HIS A 89 -8.21 4.98 8.17
CA HIS A 89 -7.41 4.49 9.29
C HIS A 89 -8.23 4.27 10.58
N LYS A 90 -9.45 4.83 10.69
CA LYS A 90 -10.36 4.57 11.82
C LYS A 90 -11.18 3.29 11.65
N LYS A 91 -11.04 2.60 10.53
CA LYS A 91 -11.79 1.39 10.20
C LYS A 91 -10.85 0.19 10.08
N ASP A 92 -10.44 -0.32 11.24
CA ASP A 92 -9.62 -1.52 11.40
C ASP A 92 -10.28 -2.73 10.70
N GLY A 93 -9.45 -3.57 10.10
CA GLY A 93 -9.88 -4.82 9.43
C GLY A 93 -10.67 -4.62 8.13
N VAL A 94 -10.77 -3.39 7.60
CA VAL A 94 -11.52 -3.13 6.39
C VAL A 94 -10.73 -3.55 5.14
N HIS A 95 -11.38 -4.41 4.35
CA HIS A 95 -10.99 -4.76 3.00
C HIS A 95 -11.92 -4.10 1.98
N PHE A 96 -11.35 -3.55 0.91
CA PHE A 96 -12.13 -3.08 -0.24
C PHE A 96 -11.40 -3.29 -1.56
N ILE A 97 -12.17 -3.29 -2.65
CA ILE A 97 -11.67 -3.39 -4.03
C ILE A 97 -11.91 -2.06 -4.74
N ARG A 98 -10.87 -1.51 -5.35
CA ARG A 98 -10.95 -0.27 -6.14
C ARG A 98 -9.86 -0.27 -7.21
N TYR A 99 -10.19 0.16 -8.42
CA TYR A 99 -9.26 0.10 -9.57
C TYR A 99 -8.74 -1.33 -9.84
N GLY A 100 -9.56 -2.36 -9.60
CA GLY A 100 -9.14 -3.76 -9.77
C GLY A 100 -8.14 -4.29 -8.74
N MET A 101 -7.72 -3.47 -7.77
CA MET A 101 -6.77 -3.86 -6.72
C MET A 101 -7.51 -4.15 -5.41
N LYS A 102 -6.95 -5.08 -4.62
CA LYS A 102 -7.44 -5.37 -3.27
C LYS A 102 -6.61 -4.62 -2.25
N TYR A 103 -7.28 -3.94 -1.34
CA TYR A 103 -6.66 -3.16 -0.29
C TYR A 103 -7.03 -3.69 1.08
N TYR A 104 -6.06 -3.68 1.99
CA TYR A 104 -6.26 -4.01 3.39
C TYR A 104 -5.70 -2.89 4.24
N LEU A 105 -6.50 -2.44 5.19
CA LEU A 105 -6.09 -1.55 6.26
C LEU A 105 -5.88 -2.40 7.51
N ASN A 106 -4.87 -2.04 8.31
CA ASN A 106 -4.83 -2.49 9.69
C ASN A 106 -6.10 -2.03 10.38
#